data_AF-A0A381V1L0-F1
#
_entry.id   AF-A0A381V1L0-F1
#
_cell.length_a   1.000
_cell.length_b   1.000
_cell.length_c   1.000
_cell.angle_alpha   90.00
_cell.angle_beta   90.00
_cell.angle_gamma   90.00
#
_symmetry.space_group_name_H-M   'P 1'
#
loop_
_entity.id
_entity.type
_entity.pdbx_description
1 polymer ?
#
loop_
_entity_poly.entity_id
_entity_poly.type
_entity_poly.pdbx_seq_one_letter_code
_entity_poly.pdbx_strand_id
1 'polypeptide(L)'
;MIKTFNEIFNNISPFLTPQFIADMMVKTALLFYISFYLSKMIDNLFPDVDETKSIPMIWIELLMQGGVCAVVAFLYRAILTQLGNKFDFLDDEMSALSTKGASLVGGMSFLGMQKNLKAKYKILKAKA
;
A
#
# COMPACT_ATOMS: atom_id res chain seq x y z
N MET A 1 -14.41 -30.94 16.18
CA MET A 1 -13.29 -30.00 16.42
C MET A 1 -12.06 -30.33 15.57
N ILE A 2 -11.59 -31.59 15.53
CA ILE A 2 -10.44 -32.01 14.69
C ILE A 2 -10.71 -31.84 13.17
N LYS A 3 -11.92 -32.13 12.67
CA LYS A 3 -12.30 -31.89 11.26
C LYS A 3 -12.15 -30.42 10.84
N THR A 4 -12.57 -29.50 11.70
CA THR A 4 -12.50 -28.05 11.47
C THR A 4 -11.05 -27.56 11.46
N PHE A 5 -10.19 -28.12 12.32
CA PHE A 5 -8.77 -27.76 12.34
C PHE A 5 -8.03 -28.25 11.08
N ASN A 6 -8.27 -29.48 10.64
CA ASN A 6 -7.64 -29.99 9.41
C ASN A 6 -8.12 -29.25 8.16
N GLU A 7 -9.39 -28.85 8.08
CA GLU A 7 -9.88 -28.00 6.98
C GLU A 7 -9.21 -26.62 7.00
N ILE A 8 -9.11 -25.98 8.16
CA ILE A 8 -8.42 -24.70 8.31
C ILE A 8 -6.93 -24.84 7.95
N PHE A 9 -6.27 -25.88 8.46
CA PHE A 9 -4.86 -26.11 8.22
C PHE A 9 -4.56 -26.42 6.75
N ASN A 10 -5.40 -27.22 6.08
CA ASN A 10 -5.26 -27.50 4.66
C ASN A 10 -5.47 -26.24 3.80
N ASN A 11 -6.32 -25.31 4.24
CA ASN A 11 -6.47 -24.02 3.57
C ASN A 11 -5.28 -23.08 3.82
N ILE A 12 -4.60 -23.17 4.97
CA ILE A 12 -3.47 -22.29 5.34
C ILE A 12 -2.11 -22.86 4.91
N SER A 13 -2.00 -24.18 4.83
CA SER A 13 -0.78 -24.93 4.51
C SER A 13 -0.05 -24.43 3.25
N PRO A 14 -0.74 -24.10 2.13
CA PRO A 14 -0.08 -23.54 0.95
C PRO A 14 0.64 -22.21 1.22
N PHE A 15 0.11 -21.39 2.13
CA PHE A 15 0.68 -20.10 2.54
C PHE A 15 1.86 -20.24 3.50
N LEU A 16 2.03 -21.41 4.11
CA LEU A 16 3.12 -21.73 5.03
C LEU A 16 4.30 -22.41 4.33
N THR A 17 4.19 -22.66 3.01
CA THR A 17 5.29 -23.24 2.25
C THR A 17 6.48 -22.26 2.24
N PRO A 18 7.71 -22.72 2.55
CA PRO A 18 8.87 -21.84 2.62
C PRO A 18 9.11 -21.03 1.34
N GLN A 19 8.84 -21.64 0.18
CA GLN A 19 8.94 -20.99 -1.12
C GLN A 19 7.97 -19.81 -1.25
N PHE A 20 6.69 -20.03 -0.92
CA PHE A 20 5.66 -19.00 -0.94
C PHE A 20 5.98 -17.84 0.01
N ILE A 21 6.47 -18.15 1.21
CA ILE A 21 6.85 -17.13 2.20
C ILE A 21 8.04 -16.31 1.69
N ALA A 22 9.10 -16.97 1.20
CA ALA A 22 10.28 -16.29 0.69
C ALA A 22 9.95 -15.36 -0.48
N ASP A 23 9.13 -15.85 -1.41
CA ASP A 23 8.65 -15.09 -2.56
C ASP A 23 7.80 -13.88 -2.13
N MET A 24 6.85 -14.09 -1.21
CA MET A 24 6.08 -13.00 -0.60
C MET A 24 6.97 -11.98 0.12
N MET A 25 8.02 -12.40 0.83
CA MET A 25 8.93 -11.50 1.55
C MET A 25 9.72 -10.61 0.60
N VAL A 26 10.32 -11.19 -0.45
CA VAL A 26 11.11 -10.43 -1.44
C VAL A 26 10.21 -9.44 -2.19
N LYS A 27 9.03 -9.89 -2.64
CA LYS A 27 8.07 -9.05 -3.36
C LYS A 27 7.52 -7.93 -2.47
N THR A 28 7.19 -8.25 -1.22
CA THR A 28 6.75 -7.25 -0.24
C THR A 28 7.85 -6.23 0.05
N ALA A 29 9.11 -6.67 0.18
CA ALA A 29 10.24 -5.77 0.41
C ALA A 29 10.48 -4.82 -0.77
N LEU A 30 10.41 -5.34 -2.00
CA LEU A 30 10.55 -4.53 -3.21
C LEU A 30 9.44 -3.49 -3.32
N LEU A 31 8.18 -3.90 -3.10
CA LEU A 31 7.05 -2.98 -3.14
C LEU A 31 7.07 -1.98 -2.01
N PHE A 32 7.46 -2.42 -0.81
CA PHE A 32 7.66 -1.53 0.31
C PHE A 32 8.69 -0.45 -0.04
N TYR A 33 9.82 -0.84 -0.62
CA TYR A 33 10.87 0.08 -1.05
C TYR A 33 10.35 1.08 -2.07
N ILE A 34 9.73 0.63 -3.17
CA ILE A 34 9.20 1.53 -4.20
C ILE A 34 8.13 2.45 -3.57
N SER A 35 7.19 1.90 -2.80
CA SER A 35 6.13 2.65 -2.13
C SER A 35 6.69 3.70 -1.18
N PHE A 36 7.78 3.39 -0.49
CA PHE A 36 8.46 4.30 0.42
C PHE A 36 9.06 5.50 -0.30
N TYR A 37 9.81 5.27 -1.39
CA TYR A 37 10.42 6.36 -2.17
C TYR A 37 9.36 7.21 -2.86
N LEU A 38 8.37 6.56 -3.50
CA LEU A 38 7.33 7.27 -4.21
C LEU A 38 6.45 8.08 -3.25
N SER A 39 6.13 7.54 -2.07
CA SER A 39 5.38 8.26 -1.05
C SER A 39 6.11 9.52 -0.60
N LYS A 40 7.41 9.45 -0.32
CA LYS A 40 8.22 10.64 0.01
C LYS A 40 8.24 11.65 -1.13
N MET A 41 8.43 11.19 -2.36
CA MET A 41 8.48 12.07 -3.52
C MET A 41 7.16 12.84 -3.69
N ILE A 42 6.02 12.14 -3.55
CA ILE A 42 4.69 12.73 -3.62
C ILE A 42 4.44 13.66 -2.44
N ASP A 43 4.79 13.28 -1.22
CA ASP A 43 4.58 14.11 -0.02
C ASP A 43 5.34 15.45 -0.15
N ASN A 44 6.52 15.44 -0.78
CA ASN A 44 7.33 16.63 -1.08
C ASN A 44 6.80 17.49 -2.25
N LEU A 45 5.92 16.96 -3.12
CA LEU A 45 5.30 17.75 -4.19
C LEU A 45 4.18 18.65 -3.65
N PHE A 46 3.66 18.34 -2.46
CA PHE A 46 2.65 19.16 -1.80
C PHE A 46 3.29 20.09 -0.79
N PRO A 47 2.74 21.31 -0.63
CA PRO A 47 3.25 22.24 0.36
C PRO A 47 3.14 21.63 1.76
N ASP A 48 4.13 21.96 2.58
CA ASP A 48 4.15 21.65 3.99
C ASP A 48 2.93 22.26 4.69
N VAL A 49 2.66 21.70 5.86
CA VAL A 49 1.50 22.08 6.65
C VAL A 49 1.68 23.49 7.22
N ASP A 50 0.73 24.35 6.89
CA ASP A 50 0.66 25.74 7.35
C ASP A 50 -0.63 25.95 8.15
N GLU A 51 -0.47 26.15 9.46
CA GLU A 51 -1.58 26.33 10.40
C GLU A 51 -2.29 27.68 10.26
N THR A 52 -1.66 28.64 9.57
CA THR A 52 -2.20 29.99 9.34
C THR A 52 -3.18 30.04 8.16
N LYS A 53 -3.19 29.01 7.30
CA LYS A 53 -4.14 28.89 6.18
C LYS A 53 -5.57 28.72 6.68
N SER A 54 -6.50 29.23 5.87
CA SER A 54 -7.94 29.06 6.12
C SER A 54 -8.35 27.59 6.01
N ILE A 55 -9.36 27.19 6.79
CA ILE A 55 -9.90 25.81 6.79
C ILE A 55 -10.25 25.32 5.36
N PRO A 56 -10.93 26.12 4.50
CA PRO A 56 -11.22 25.70 3.13
C PRO A 56 -9.97 25.44 2.29
N MET A 57 -8.91 26.24 2.46
CA MET A 57 -7.66 26.07 1.72
C MET A 57 -6.97 24.75 2.12
N ILE A 58 -6.96 24.43 3.42
CA ILE A 58 -6.40 23.16 3.93
C ILE A 58 -7.21 21.95 3.39
N TRP A 59 -8.53 22.07 3.28
CA TRP A 59 -9.38 21.05 2.65
C TRP A 59 -9.05 20.83 1.17
N ILE A 60 -8.87 21.90 0.39
CA ILE A 60 -8.51 21.80 -1.02
C ILE A 60 -7.18 21.06 -1.18
N GLU A 61 -6.16 21.44 -0.40
CA GLU A 61 -4.86 20.78 -0.45
C GLU A 61 -4.94 19.30 -0.05
N LEU A 62 -5.73 18.97 0.96
CA LEU A 62 -5.95 17.58 1.38
C LEU A 62 -6.65 16.76 0.30
N LEU A 63 -7.66 17.31 -0.38
CA LEU A 63 -8.36 16.64 -1.47
C LEU A 63 -7.45 16.45 -2.69
N MET A 64 -6.64 17.46 -3.03
CA MET A 64 -5.66 17.36 -4.13
C MET A 64 -4.61 16.28 -3.84
N GLN A 65 -4.01 16.29 -2.65
CA GLN A 65 -3.03 15.28 -2.24
C GLN A 65 -3.66 13.89 -2.15
N GLY A 66 -4.90 13.78 -1.64
CA GLY A 66 -5.67 12.54 -1.62
C GLY A 66 -5.96 11.99 -3.02
N GLY A 67 -6.31 12.87 -3.97
CA GLY A 67 -6.55 12.50 -5.37
C GLY A 67 -5.30 11.94 -6.06
N VAL A 68 -4.15 12.59 -5.91
CA VAL A 68 -2.87 12.10 -6.45
C VAL A 68 -2.47 10.77 -5.81
N CYS A 69 -2.62 10.64 -4.49
CA CYS A 69 -2.40 9.39 -3.77
C CYS A 69 -3.28 8.25 -4.31
N ALA A 70 -4.55 8.51 -4.62
CA ALA A 70 -5.48 7.50 -5.14
C ALA A 70 -5.07 6.99 -6.53
N VAL A 71 -4.66 7.89 -7.43
CA VAL A 71 -4.15 7.52 -8.77
C VAL A 71 -2.92 6.65 -8.66
N VAL A 72 -2.00 7.00 -7.75
CA VAL A 72 -0.75 6.27 -7.52
C VAL A 72 -1.02 4.89 -6.92
N ALA A 73 -1.94 4.77 -5.96
CA ALA A 73 -2.37 3.49 -5.42
C ALA A 73 -3.00 2.59 -6.50
N PHE A 74 -3.77 3.18 -7.43
CA PHE A 74 -4.35 2.46 -8.56
C PHE A 74 -3.27 1.99 -9.54
N LEU A 75 -2.27 2.82 -9.83
CA LEU A 75 -1.10 2.45 -10.64
C LEU A 75 -0.31 1.31 -9.99
N TYR A 76 -0.08 1.34 -8.67
CA TYR A 76 0.54 0.22 -7.96
C TYR A 76 -0.23 -1.08 -8.13
N ARG A 77 -1.56 -1.03 -7.97
CA ARG A 77 -2.40 -2.20 -8.18
C ARG A 77 -2.31 -2.70 -9.63
N ALA A 78 -2.33 -1.81 -10.61
CA ALA A 78 -2.23 -2.16 -12.03
C ALA A 78 -0.86 -2.77 -12.36
N ILE A 79 0.23 -2.15 -11.91
CA ILE A 79 1.61 -2.63 -12.05
C ILE A 79 1.75 -4.00 -11.40
N LEU A 80 1.21 -4.19 -10.19
CA LEU A 80 1.26 -5.47 -9.50
C LEU A 80 0.41 -6.54 -10.14
N THR A 81 -0.74 -6.17 -10.70
CA THR A 81 -1.61 -7.12 -11.39
C THR A 81 -0.99 -7.53 -12.72
N GLN A 82 -0.31 -6.61 -13.42
CA GLN A 82 0.35 -6.91 -14.69
C GLN A 82 1.73 -7.57 -14.54
N LEU A 83 2.54 -7.13 -13.59
CA LEU A 83 3.85 -7.73 -13.28
C LEU A 83 3.69 -9.00 -12.48
N GLY A 84 2.78 -9.06 -11.51
CA GLY A 84 2.50 -10.29 -10.76
C GLY A 84 2.06 -11.41 -11.68
N ASN A 85 1.19 -11.13 -12.66
CA ASN A 85 0.79 -12.16 -13.63
C ASN A 85 1.87 -12.47 -14.70
N LYS A 86 3.01 -11.77 -14.76
CA LYS A 86 4.03 -11.95 -15.81
C LYS A 86 5.45 -12.25 -15.32
N PHE A 87 5.78 -11.93 -14.08
CA PHE A 87 7.13 -12.01 -13.54
C PHE A 87 7.07 -12.54 -12.12
N ASP A 88 7.15 -13.87 -12.00
CA ASP A 88 7.73 -14.46 -10.81
C ASP A 88 9.25 -14.29 -10.86
N PHE A 89 9.84 -13.94 -9.73
CA PHE A 89 11.30 -13.99 -9.59
C PHE A 89 11.83 -15.44 -9.49
N LEU A 90 10.95 -16.44 -9.42
CA LEU A 90 11.25 -17.87 -9.21
C LEU A 90 10.45 -18.82 -10.13
N ASP A 91 10.03 -18.34 -11.31
CA ASP A 91 9.42 -19.11 -12.43
C ASP A 91 7.98 -19.68 -12.29
N ASP A 92 7.19 -19.37 -11.26
CA ASP A 92 5.78 -19.83 -11.17
C ASP A 92 4.75 -18.72 -11.50
N GLU A 93 3.52 -19.04 -11.92
CA GLU A 93 2.49 -18.00 -12.07
C GLU A 93 2.10 -17.44 -10.70
N MET A 94 2.25 -16.12 -10.49
CA MET A 94 1.90 -15.52 -9.22
C MET A 94 0.40 -15.72 -8.93
N SER A 95 0.09 -16.39 -7.83
CA SER A 95 -1.29 -16.60 -7.44
C SER A 95 -2.01 -15.25 -7.29
N ALA A 96 -3.25 -15.14 -7.76
CA ALA A 96 -4.04 -13.92 -7.61
C ALA A 96 -4.19 -13.46 -6.15
N LEU A 97 -3.95 -14.35 -5.18
CA LEU A 97 -4.01 -14.04 -3.75
C LEU A 97 -2.74 -13.35 -3.23
N SER A 98 -1.55 -13.81 -3.62
CA SER A 98 -0.27 -13.19 -3.25
C SER A 98 -0.18 -11.78 -3.83
N THR A 99 -0.67 -11.55 -5.05
CA THR A 99 -0.77 -10.22 -5.67
C THR A 99 -1.62 -9.26 -4.86
N LYS A 100 -2.76 -9.72 -4.35
CA LYS A 100 -3.64 -8.92 -3.51
C LYS A 100 -2.96 -8.58 -2.18
N GLY A 101 -2.34 -9.55 -1.52
CA GLY A 101 -1.62 -9.34 -0.26
C GLY A 101 -0.47 -8.34 -0.41
N ALA A 102 0.37 -8.53 -1.42
CA ALA A 102 1.50 -7.64 -1.71
C ALA A 102 1.04 -6.21 -2.05
N SER A 103 -0.06 -6.07 -2.81
CA SER A 103 -0.66 -4.75 -3.11
C SER A 103 -1.20 -4.03 -1.88
N LEU A 104 -1.77 -4.77 -0.93
CA LEU A 104 -2.26 -4.23 0.32
C LEU A 104 -1.11 -3.70 1.19
N VAL A 105 -0.03 -4.47 1.33
CA VAL A 105 1.15 -4.04 2.08
C VAL A 105 1.80 -2.83 1.41
N GLY A 106 1.94 -2.84 0.08
CA GLY A 106 2.47 -1.69 -0.67
C GLY A 106 1.62 -0.43 -0.49
N GLY A 107 0.29 -0.56 -0.54
CA GLY A 107 -0.65 0.54 -0.36
C GLY A 107 -0.69 1.09 1.07
N MET A 108 -0.72 0.23 2.09
CA MET A 108 -0.65 0.64 3.50
C MET A 108 0.69 1.35 3.80
N SER A 109 1.78 0.84 3.25
CA SER A 109 3.11 1.43 3.44
C SER A 109 3.22 2.80 2.77
N PHE A 110 2.63 2.95 1.58
CA PHE A 110 2.52 4.23 0.88
C PHE A 110 1.75 5.27 1.70
N LEU A 111 0.54 4.95 2.14
CA LEU A 111 -0.29 5.86 2.97
C LEU A 111 0.31 6.12 4.35
N GLY A 112 1.02 5.13 4.90
CA GLY A 112 1.76 5.24 6.16
C GLY A 112 2.80 6.36 6.16
N MET A 113 3.33 6.72 4.99
CA MET A 113 4.44 7.68 4.85
C MET A 113 4.01 9.09 4.39
N GLN A 114 2.72 9.32 4.12
CA GLN A 114 2.18 10.64 3.76
C GLN A 114 2.09 11.57 4.99
N LYS A 115 3.18 12.24 5.36
CA LYS A 115 3.25 13.07 6.58
C LYS A 115 2.40 14.34 6.42
N ASN A 116 2.48 15.00 5.28
CA ASN A 116 1.75 16.25 5.03
C ASN A 116 0.24 16.01 4.98
N LEU A 117 -0.20 14.92 4.36
CA LEU A 117 -1.62 14.52 4.35
C LEU A 117 -2.15 14.29 5.77
N LYS A 118 -1.41 13.54 6.60
CA LYS A 118 -1.79 13.24 7.98
C LYS A 118 -1.85 14.49 8.86
N ALA A 119 -0.88 15.39 8.70
CA ALA A 119 -0.83 16.63 9.46
C ALA A 119 -1.96 17.60 9.06
N LYS A 120 -2.26 17.74 7.75
CA LYS A 120 -3.43 18.51 7.27
C LYS A 120 -4.73 17.96 7.82
N TYR A 121 -4.92 16.65 7.79
CA TYR A 121 -6.10 15.99 8.38
C TYR A 121 -6.22 16.26 9.89
N LYS A 122 -5.11 16.21 10.62
CA LYS A 122 -5.10 16.48 12.07
C LYS A 122 -5.52 17.91 12.40
N ILE A 123 -5.06 18.90 11.62
CA ILE A 123 -5.47 20.30 11.81
C ILE A 123 -6.95 20.48 11.53
N LEU A 124 -7.46 19.91 10.44
CA LEU A 124 -8.88 19.98 10.11
C LEU A 124 -9.74 19.35 11.21
N LYS A 125 -9.32 18.21 11.76
CA LYS A 125 -10.00 17.56 12.88
C LYS A 125 -9.97 18.39 14.17
N ALA A 126 -8.90 19.14 14.42
CA ALA A 126 -8.79 19.98 15.62
C ALA A 126 -9.57 21.30 15.51
N LYS A 127 -9.81 21.79 14.28
CA LYS A 127 -10.53 23.05 13.99
C LYS A 127 -12.03 22.84 13.66
N ALA A 128 -12.49 21.60 13.53
CA ALA A 128 -13.88 21.22 13.30
C ALA A 128 -14.59 20.89 14.62
#